data_AF-Q0IZS1-F1
#
_entry.id   AF-Q0IZS1-F1
#
_cell.length_a   1.000
_cell.length_b   1.000
_cell.length_c   1.000
_cell.angle_alpha   90.00
_cell.angle_beta   90.00
_cell.angle_gamma   90.00
#
_symmetry.space_group_name_H-M   'P 1'
#
loop_
_entity.id
_entity.type
_entity.pdbx_description
1 polymer ?
#
loop_
_entity_poly.entity_id
_entity_poly.type
_entity_poly.pdbx_seq_one_letter_code
_entity_poly.pdbx_strand_id
1 'polypeptide(L)'
;MLLVRSHHLLLHRHHHAARLSPRLHRLLLRHPPPLPRAASAASRLRPPRMSSASSSNASSPAPSPPPPVVPKSKIRFCPSCGSPTKLAIPDGDEKMRAVCSSCGRVHYENPKMVVGCLVEHDNKVLLCRRKIEPAYGLWTLPAGYLEVGESAAEGASRETLEEACADVEILSPFAQLDIPLIGQ
;
A
#
# COMPACT_ATOMS: atom_id res chain seq x y z
N MET A 1 0.28 -4.68 -4.48
CA MET A 1 -0.92 -4.72 -5.35
C MET A 1 -0.55 -5.38 -6.66
N LEU A 2 -1.34 -6.32 -7.15
CA LEU A 2 -1.16 -6.92 -8.47
C LEU A 2 -2.30 -6.50 -9.39
N LEU A 3 -1.95 -5.81 -10.48
CA LEU A 3 -2.88 -5.47 -11.53
C LEU A 3 -2.74 -6.48 -12.67
N VAL A 4 -3.88 -6.93 -13.18
CA VAL A 4 -3.96 -7.72 -14.42
C VAL A 4 -4.58 -6.88 -15.52
N ARG A 5 -4.20 -7.15 -16.77
CA ARG A 5 -4.82 -6.54 -17.94
C ARG A 5 -6.01 -7.37 -18.38
N SER A 6 -7.10 -6.71 -18.73
CA SER A 6 -8.30 -7.37 -19.22
C SER A 6 -9.02 -6.58 -20.30
N HIS A 7 -9.87 -7.28 -21.06
CA HIS A 7 -10.86 -6.64 -21.92
C HIS A 7 -12.27 -6.95 -21.41
N HIS A 8 -13.15 -5.96 -21.49
CA HIS A 8 -14.53 -6.10 -21.03
C HIS A 8 -15.37 -6.93 -22.03
N LEU A 9 -16.07 -7.96 -21.53
CA LEU A 9 -16.83 -8.90 -22.36
C LEU A 9 -18.29 -8.46 -22.56
N LEU A 10 -19.02 -8.08 -21.50
CA LEU A 10 -20.46 -7.75 -21.57
C LEU A 10 -20.91 -6.78 -20.47
N LEU A 11 -21.63 -5.70 -20.84
CA LEU A 11 -22.33 -4.85 -19.87
C LEU A 11 -23.64 -5.56 -19.55
N HIS A 12 -23.76 -6.18 -18.38
CA HIS A 12 -25.07 -6.64 -17.90
C HIS A 12 -26.00 -5.43 -17.77
N ARG A 13 -26.96 -5.29 -18.70
CA ARG A 13 -27.83 -4.11 -18.84
C ARG A 13 -28.82 -3.87 -17.67
N HIS A 14 -28.77 -4.63 -16.57
CA HIS A 14 -29.82 -4.62 -15.56
C HIS A 14 -29.51 -3.95 -14.22
N HIS A 15 -28.29 -3.49 -13.98
CA HIS A 15 -28.00 -2.69 -12.78
C HIS A 15 -27.23 -1.43 -13.16
N HIS A 16 -27.39 -0.38 -12.37
CA HIS A 16 -26.88 0.98 -12.55
C HIS A 16 -25.33 1.07 -12.64
N ALA A 17 -24.70 0.34 -13.58
CA ALA A 17 -23.40 0.69 -14.11
C ALA A 17 -23.49 2.15 -14.51
N ALA A 18 -22.63 2.96 -13.91
CA ALA A 18 -22.61 4.40 -14.03
C ALA A 18 -22.94 4.77 -15.48
N ARG A 19 -24.10 5.40 -15.70
CA ARG A 19 -24.41 6.02 -16.97
C ARG A 19 -23.24 6.94 -17.26
N LEU A 20 -22.35 6.51 -18.15
CA LEU A 20 -21.35 7.36 -18.75
C LEU A 20 -22.17 8.43 -19.44
N SER A 21 -22.37 9.56 -18.76
CA SER A 21 -23.01 10.72 -19.35
C SER A 21 -22.25 11.02 -20.64
N PRO A 22 -22.90 11.13 -21.81
CA PRO A 22 -22.23 11.48 -23.05
C PRO A 22 -21.56 12.87 -23.00
N ARG A 23 -21.79 13.64 -21.94
CA ARG A 23 -21.20 14.96 -21.71
C ARG A 23 -20.25 14.93 -20.51
N LEU A 24 -19.04 14.44 -20.72
CA LEU A 24 -17.84 14.95 -20.03
C LEU A 24 -16.58 14.46 -20.78
N HIS A 25 -16.13 15.36 -21.65
CA HIS A 25 -14.76 15.62 -22.07
C HIS A 25 -13.76 14.48 -21.93
N ARG A 26 -13.46 13.85 -23.08
CA ARG A 26 -12.12 13.56 -23.61
C ARG A 26 -10.99 13.90 -22.63
N LEU A 27 -10.79 13.09 -21.59
CA LEU A 27 -9.57 13.09 -20.82
C LEU A 27 -8.54 12.39 -21.71
N LEU A 28 -7.96 13.15 -22.64
CA LEU A 28 -6.74 12.73 -23.30
C LEU A 28 -5.73 12.54 -22.17
N LEU A 29 -5.37 11.28 -21.90
CA LEU A 29 -4.15 10.92 -21.18
C LEU A 29 -3.00 11.55 -21.97
N ARG A 30 -2.71 12.83 -21.72
CA ARG A 30 -1.48 13.46 -22.19
C ARG A 30 -0.37 12.73 -21.44
N HIS A 31 0.52 12.08 -22.17
CA HIS A 31 1.72 11.47 -21.60
C HIS A 31 2.38 12.46 -20.62
N PRO A 32 2.74 12.03 -19.41
CA PRO A 32 3.48 12.89 -18.49
C PRO A 32 4.81 13.29 -19.14
N PRO A 33 5.25 14.56 -19.01
CA PRO A 33 6.54 14.97 -19.55
C PRO A 33 7.69 14.21 -18.87
N PRO A 34 8.80 13.95 -19.57
CA PRO A 34 9.91 13.18 -19.05
C PRO A 34 10.55 13.84 -17.82
N LEU A 35 10.93 13.02 -16.84
CA LEU A 35 11.57 13.47 -15.60
C LEU A 35 12.91 14.17 -15.90
N PRO A 36 13.22 15.29 -15.22
CA PRO A 36 14.51 15.97 -15.38
C PRO A 36 15.66 15.10 -14.85
N ARG A 37 16.73 15.00 -15.64
CA ARG A 37 17.98 14.30 -15.26
C ARG A 37 18.59 14.93 -14.01
N ALA A 38 18.92 14.10 -13.03
CA ALA A 38 19.64 14.49 -11.82
C ALA A 38 21.01 15.12 -12.19
N ALA A 39 21.14 16.42 -11.97
CA ALA A 39 22.42 17.11 -12.04
C ALA A 39 23.23 16.80 -10.76
N SER A 40 24.31 16.04 -10.93
CA SER A 40 25.30 15.75 -9.91
C SER A 40 26.11 17.01 -9.58
N ALA A 41 25.74 17.74 -8.53
CA ALA A 41 26.53 18.85 -8.00
C ALA A 41 27.32 18.40 -6.77
N ALA A 42 28.49 17.79 -7.00
CA ALA A 42 29.51 17.57 -5.99
C ALA A 42 30.22 18.91 -5.70
N SER A 43 29.73 19.68 -4.72
CA SER A 43 30.43 20.88 -4.25
C SER A 43 31.30 20.56 -3.04
N ARG A 44 32.60 20.74 -3.25
CA ARG A 44 33.70 20.50 -2.31
C ARG A 44 33.72 21.62 -1.25
N LEU A 45 33.36 21.31 -0.01
CA LEU A 45 33.57 22.24 1.10
C LEU A 45 34.98 22.04 1.68
N ARG A 46 35.80 23.09 1.57
CA ARG A 46 37.17 23.21 2.09
C ARG A 46 37.13 23.54 3.59
N PRO A 47 37.99 22.94 4.43
CA PRO A 47 37.95 23.17 5.88
C PRO A 47 38.69 24.47 6.27
N PRO A 48 38.13 25.31 7.15
CA PRO A 48 38.90 26.37 7.80
C PRO A 48 39.53 25.89 9.10
N ARG A 49 40.65 26.55 9.41
CA ARG A 49 41.71 26.23 10.36
C ARG A 49 41.37 26.67 11.79
N MET A 50 41.85 25.85 12.73
CA MET A 50 41.85 26.01 14.18
C MET A 50 42.34 27.38 14.66
N SER A 51 41.63 27.94 15.64
CA SER A 51 42.20 28.81 16.66
C SER A 51 41.52 28.53 18.01
N SER A 52 42.37 28.25 18.98
CA SER A 52 42.17 28.00 20.39
C SER A 52 41.82 29.25 21.19
N ALA A 53 40.88 29.15 22.13
CA ALA A 53 40.94 29.82 23.43
C ALA A 53 39.85 29.30 24.37
N SER A 54 40.31 28.58 25.39
CA SER A 54 39.91 28.60 26.80
C SER A 54 38.69 29.45 27.20
N SER A 55 37.71 28.83 27.84
CA SER A 55 37.53 28.90 29.30
C SER A 55 36.19 28.30 29.74
N SER A 56 36.32 27.35 30.66
CA SER A 56 35.36 26.87 31.67
C SER A 56 34.06 27.67 31.86
N ASN A 57 32.92 26.99 31.75
CA ASN A 57 31.86 27.09 32.75
C ASN A 57 31.00 25.82 32.78
N ALA A 58 30.71 25.36 33.99
CA ALA A 58 30.02 24.13 34.34
C ALA A 58 28.69 23.97 33.59
N SER A 59 28.63 22.99 32.69
CA SER A 59 27.40 22.60 32.01
C SER A 59 26.84 21.36 32.70
N SER A 60 25.63 21.50 33.25
CA SER A 60 24.81 20.40 33.78
C SER A 60 24.74 19.23 32.78
N PRO A 61 24.62 17.97 33.26
CA PRO A 61 24.72 16.79 32.40
C PRO A 61 23.66 16.83 31.31
N ALA A 62 24.08 16.49 30.09
CA ALA A 62 23.17 16.36 28.96
C ALA A 62 22.05 15.37 29.31
N PRO A 63 20.78 15.69 29.01
CA PRO A 63 19.68 14.76 29.24
C PRO A 63 19.94 13.47 28.46
N SER A 64 19.74 12.34 29.13
CA SER A 64 19.86 11.03 28.49
C SER A 64 18.88 10.94 27.31
N PRO A 65 19.27 10.26 26.23
CA PRO A 65 18.40 10.08 25.08
C PRO A 65 17.10 9.38 25.53
N PRO A 66 15.95 9.75 24.95
CA PRO A 66 14.70 9.07 25.25
C PRO A 66 14.84 7.57 24.92
N PRO A 67 14.18 6.69 25.68
CA PRO A 67 14.22 5.27 25.41
C PRO A 67 13.74 5.00 23.96
N PRO A 68 14.30 3.97 23.29
CA PRO A 68 13.88 3.64 21.94
C PRO A 68 12.37 3.39 21.94
N VAL A 69 11.67 4.01 20.98
CA VAL A 69 10.24 3.81 20.79
C VAL A 69 10.05 2.36 20.33
N VAL A 70 9.71 1.47 21.26
CA VAL A 70 9.39 0.08 20.95
C VAL A 70 8.08 0.10 20.13
N PRO A 71 8.07 -0.40 18.88
CA PRO A 71 6.86 -0.43 18.07
C PRO A 71 5.77 -1.17 18.83
N LYS A 72 4.57 -0.58 18.96
CA LYS A 72 3.44 -1.27 19.58
C LYS A 72 2.86 -2.29 18.60
N SER A 73 2.67 -3.53 19.06
CA SER A 73 1.93 -4.58 18.33
C SER A 73 0.48 -4.13 18.15
N LYS A 74 -0.09 -4.34 16.95
CA LYS A 74 -1.53 -4.17 16.73
C LYS A 74 -2.35 -5.33 17.31
N ILE A 75 -1.73 -6.49 17.50
CA ILE A 75 -2.36 -7.72 18.03
C ILE A 75 -2.19 -7.72 19.54
N ARG A 76 -3.24 -7.35 20.28
CA ARG A 76 -3.24 -7.27 21.77
C ARG A 76 -3.66 -8.57 22.48
N PHE A 77 -4.43 -9.41 21.79
CA PHE A 77 -4.96 -10.66 22.32
C PHE A 77 -4.79 -11.75 21.26
N CYS A 78 -4.53 -12.98 21.71
CA CYS A 78 -4.38 -14.13 20.84
C CYS A 78 -5.73 -14.52 20.22
N PRO A 79 -5.87 -14.54 18.88
CA PRO A 79 -7.11 -15.00 18.24
C PRO A 79 -7.44 -16.48 18.49
N SER A 80 -6.46 -17.28 18.95
CA SER A 80 -6.65 -18.71 19.18
C SER A 80 -7.12 -19.06 20.59
N CYS A 81 -6.75 -18.29 21.62
CA CYS A 81 -7.11 -18.60 23.01
C CYS A 81 -7.61 -17.39 23.83
N GLY A 82 -7.65 -16.18 23.24
CA GLY A 82 -8.12 -14.96 23.90
C GLY A 82 -7.15 -14.32 24.90
N SER A 83 -6.06 -14.99 25.28
CA SER A 83 -5.09 -14.46 26.25
C SER A 83 -4.28 -13.30 25.68
N PRO A 84 -3.76 -12.38 26.53
CA PRO A 84 -2.91 -11.28 26.09
C PRO A 84 -1.68 -11.74 25.32
N THR A 85 -1.19 -10.87 24.44
CA THR A 85 0.09 -11.04 23.73
C THR A 85 1.14 -10.09 24.29
N LYS A 86 2.40 -10.50 24.22
CA LYS A 86 3.58 -9.65 24.49
C LYS A 86 4.42 -9.52 23.23
N LEU A 87 5.06 -8.37 23.07
CA LEU A 87 6.10 -8.23 22.05
C LEU A 87 7.38 -8.92 22.54
N ALA A 88 7.84 -9.91 21.80
CA ALA A 88 9.07 -10.63 22.06
C ALA A 88 9.67 -11.08 20.73
N ILE A 89 10.96 -11.41 20.70
CA ILE A 89 11.56 -12.14 19.58
C ILE A 89 11.36 -13.63 19.89
N PRO A 90 10.53 -14.37 19.13
CA PRO A 90 10.40 -15.81 19.30
C PRO A 90 11.70 -16.56 19.00
N ASP A 91 11.84 -17.77 19.53
CA ASP A 91 12.98 -18.64 19.23
C ASP A 91 13.07 -18.90 17.72
N GLY A 92 14.24 -18.65 17.14
CA GLY A 92 14.49 -18.81 15.70
C GLY A 92 14.02 -17.65 14.81
N ASP A 93 13.46 -16.57 15.37
CA ASP A 93 13.17 -15.33 14.63
C ASP A 93 14.20 -14.24 15.00
N GLU A 94 14.31 -13.21 14.16
CA GLU A 94 15.15 -12.03 14.40
C GLU A 94 14.31 -10.78 14.73
N LYS A 95 13.01 -10.83 14.44
CA LYS A 95 12.09 -9.69 14.56
C LYS A 95 11.18 -9.84 15.78
N MET A 96 10.83 -8.72 16.39
CA MET A 96 9.81 -8.71 17.44
C MET A 96 8.44 -9.06 16.84
N ARG A 97 7.73 -9.99 17.48
CA ARG A 97 6.40 -10.46 17.12
C ARG A 97 5.47 -10.38 18.32
N ALA A 98 4.17 -10.38 18.06
CA ALA A 98 3.19 -10.59 19.11
C ALA A 98 3.14 -12.08 19.47
N VAL A 99 3.56 -12.42 20.69
CA VAL A 99 3.59 -13.80 21.20
C VAL A 99 2.55 -13.94 22.30
N CYS A 100 1.67 -14.92 22.20
CA CYS A 100 0.68 -15.19 23.24
C CYS A 100 1.36 -15.58 24.57
N SER A 101 0.96 -14.96 25.68
CA SER A 101 1.52 -15.28 27.00
C SER A 101 1.06 -16.61 27.59
N SER A 102 0.00 -17.21 27.03
CA SER A 102 -0.59 -18.47 27.52
C SER A 102 -0.25 -19.65 26.63
N CYS A 103 -0.62 -19.61 25.34
CA CYS A 103 -0.39 -20.75 24.42
C CYS A 103 0.93 -20.66 23.64
N GLY A 104 1.72 -19.60 23.81
CA GLY A 104 3.01 -19.43 23.12
C GLY A 104 2.93 -19.17 21.61
N ARG A 105 1.72 -19.12 21.02
CA ARG A 105 1.55 -18.89 19.58
C ARG A 105 2.11 -17.53 19.17
N VAL A 106 2.91 -17.54 18.11
CA VAL A 106 3.49 -16.36 17.47
C VAL A 106 2.51 -15.84 16.42
N HIS A 107 2.25 -14.54 16.43
CA HIS A 107 1.38 -13.87 15.47
C HIS A 107 2.20 -12.96 14.56
N TYR A 108 2.01 -13.15 13.26
CA TYR A 108 2.69 -12.39 12.21
C TYR A 108 1.76 -11.30 11.65
N GLU A 109 2.26 -10.07 11.60
CA GLU A 109 1.63 -8.98 10.86
C GLU A 109 2.22 -8.96 9.43
N ASN A 110 1.48 -9.54 8.49
CA ASN A 110 1.87 -9.62 7.08
C ASN A 110 1.02 -8.64 6.25
N PRO A 111 1.57 -8.07 5.16
CA PRO A 111 0.77 -7.25 4.26
C PRO A 111 -0.34 -8.07 3.62
N LYS A 112 -1.52 -7.47 3.47
CA LYS A 112 -2.60 -8.06 2.67
C LYS A 112 -2.33 -7.88 1.18
N MET A 113 -2.65 -8.90 0.39
CA MET A 113 -2.61 -8.81 -1.06
C MET A 113 -3.86 -8.10 -1.57
N VAL A 114 -3.64 -7.06 -2.37
CA VAL A 114 -4.70 -6.35 -3.11
C VAL A 114 -4.52 -6.68 -4.59
N VAL A 115 -5.61 -7.06 -5.25
CA VAL A 115 -5.68 -7.39 -6.68
C VAL A 115 -6.69 -6.51 -7.39
N GLY A 116 -6.48 -6.24 -8.67
CA GLY A 116 -7.40 -5.42 -9.47
C GLY A 116 -7.13 -5.50 -10.96
N CYS A 117 -8.01 -4.89 -11.74
CA CYS A 117 -7.95 -4.94 -13.20
C CYS A 117 -7.66 -3.56 -13.82
N LEU A 118 -6.73 -3.52 -14.77
CA LEU A 118 -6.73 -2.51 -15.82
C LEU A 118 -7.61 -3.02 -16.97
N VAL A 119 -8.89 -2.62 -16.95
CA VAL A 119 -9.86 -3.02 -17.97
C VAL A 119 -9.83 -2.04 -19.13
N GLU A 120 -9.51 -2.53 -20.33
CA GLU A 120 -9.60 -1.79 -21.58
C GLU A 120 -10.90 -2.16 -22.33
N HIS A 121 -11.58 -1.16 -22.89
CA HIS A 121 -12.75 -1.37 -23.74
C HIS A 121 -12.92 -0.18 -24.68
N ASP A 122 -13.06 -0.41 -25.99
CA ASP A 122 -13.22 0.65 -27.01
C ASP A 122 -12.19 1.79 -26.90
N ASN A 123 -10.90 1.45 -26.74
CA ASN A 123 -9.80 2.41 -26.52
C ASN A 123 -9.99 3.31 -25.28
N LYS A 124 -10.74 2.87 -24.29
CA LYS A 124 -10.95 3.53 -22.99
C LYS A 124 -10.54 2.60 -21.86
N VAL A 125 -10.34 3.19 -20.68
CA VAL A 125 -10.06 2.48 -19.43
C VAL A 125 -11.23 2.64 -18.47
N LEU A 126 -11.64 1.54 -17.84
CA LEU A 126 -12.64 1.56 -16.78
C LEU A 126 -12.05 2.13 -15.49
N LEU A 127 -12.74 3.10 -14.88
CA LEU A 127 -12.40 3.66 -13.58
C LEU A 127 -13.64 3.69 -12.68
N CYS A 128 -13.44 3.35 -11.41
CA CYS A 128 -14.43 3.47 -10.36
C CYS A 128 -14.24 4.80 -9.62
N ARG A 129 -15.35 5.47 -9.29
CA ARG A 129 -15.32 6.65 -8.42
C ARG A 129 -15.64 6.23 -7.00
N ARG A 130 -14.69 6.41 -6.07
CA ARG A 130 -14.83 5.94 -4.70
C ARG A 130 -15.94 6.70 -3.95
N LYS A 131 -16.78 5.97 -3.19
CA LYS A 131 -17.96 6.52 -2.47
C LYS A 131 -17.80 6.58 -0.94
N ILE A 132 -16.64 6.22 -0.41
CA ILE A 132 -16.34 6.22 1.04
C ILE A 132 -14.89 6.68 1.27
N GLU A 133 -14.55 7.11 2.48
CA GLU A 133 -13.16 7.41 2.86
C GLU A 133 -12.31 6.14 3.04
N PRO A 134 -10.97 6.22 2.99
CA PRO A 134 -10.17 7.38 2.57
C PRO A 134 -10.33 7.66 1.06
N ALA A 135 -9.97 8.86 0.58
CA ALA A 135 -9.99 9.23 -0.85
C ALA A 135 -11.41 9.25 -1.48
N TYR A 136 -12.41 9.71 -0.73
CA TYR A 136 -13.77 9.90 -1.26
C TYR A 136 -13.77 10.74 -2.55
N GLY A 137 -14.54 10.31 -3.55
CA GLY A 137 -14.75 11.03 -4.79
C GLY A 137 -13.59 10.99 -5.79
N LEU A 138 -12.45 10.40 -5.44
CA LEU A 138 -11.32 10.16 -6.33
C LEU A 138 -11.55 8.93 -7.22
N TRP A 139 -10.82 8.88 -8.33
CA TRP A 139 -10.86 7.77 -9.29
C TRP A 139 -9.87 6.67 -8.91
N THR A 140 -10.28 5.41 -9.06
CA THR A 140 -9.46 4.22 -8.83
C THR A 140 -9.73 3.17 -9.91
N LEU A 141 -8.81 2.24 -10.09
CA LEU A 141 -9.09 0.98 -10.78
C LEU A 141 -9.97 0.09 -9.88
N PRO A 142 -10.82 -0.78 -10.47
CA PRO A 142 -11.51 -1.80 -9.69
C PRO A 142 -10.50 -2.72 -9.01
N ALA A 143 -10.53 -2.79 -7.69
CA ALA A 143 -9.56 -3.55 -6.90
C ALA A 143 -10.04 -3.83 -5.47
N GLY A 144 -9.68 -4.99 -4.95
CA GLY A 144 -9.97 -5.39 -3.57
C GLY A 144 -8.99 -6.42 -3.02
N TYR A 145 -9.30 -6.98 -1.86
CA TYR A 145 -8.42 -7.97 -1.22
C TYR A 145 -8.52 -9.32 -1.94
N LEU A 146 -7.37 -9.99 -2.07
CA LEU A 146 -7.33 -11.37 -2.52
C LEU A 146 -7.85 -12.28 -1.40
N GLU A 147 -8.85 -13.10 -1.72
CA GLU A 147 -9.43 -14.08 -0.81
C GLU A 147 -8.60 -15.37 -0.75
N VAL A 148 -8.79 -16.15 0.31
CA VAL A 148 -8.11 -17.44 0.46
C VAL A 148 -8.69 -18.44 -0.53
N GLY A 149 -7.82 -19.05 -1.33
CA GLY A 149 -8.18 -20.13 -2.26
C GLY A 149 -8.41 -19.68 -3.70
N GLU A 150 -8.31 -18.38 -3.99
CA GLU A 150 -8.34 -17.85 -5.37
C GLU A 150 -6.94 -17.47 -5.87
N SER A 151 -6.75 -17.57 -7.18
CA SER A 151 -5.64 -16.95 -7.89
C SER A 151 -5.83 -15.43 -8.00
N ALA A 152 -4.75 -14.71 -8.26
CA ALA A 152 -4.83 -13.26 -8.44
C ALA A 152 -5.71 -12.83 -9.62
N ALA A 153 -5.80 -13.66 -10.66
CA ALA A 153 -6.68 -13.42 -11.81
C ALA A 153 -8.16 -13.58 -11.43
N GLU A 154 -8.50 -14.65 -10.71
CA GLU A 154 -9.87 -14.90 -10.22
C GLU A 154 -10.32 -13.78 -9.28
N GLY A 155 -9.48 -13.41 -8.30
CA GLY A 155 -9.79 -12.33 -7.37
C GLY A 155 -9.94 -10.98 -8.07
N ALA A 156 -9.06 -10.63 -9.01
CA ALA A 156 -9.18 -9.40 -9.78
C ALA A 156 -10.48 -9.35 -10.61
N SER A 157 -10.87 -10.48 -11.22
CA SER A 157 -12.12 -10.59 -11.97
C SER A 157 -13.35 -10.44 -11.06
N ARG A 158 -13.35 -11.12 -9.90
CA ARG A 158 -14.41 -11.05 -8.89
C ARG A 158 -14.61 -9.62 -8.39
N GLU A 159 -13.54 -8.96 -7.95
CA GLU A 159 -13.59 -7.57 -7.47
C GLU A 159 -14.04 -6.60 -8.57
N THR A 160 -13.64 -6.82 -9.82
CA THR A 160 -14.09 -6.01 -10.96
C THR A 160 -15.58 -6.15 -11.21
N LEU A 161 -16.12 -7.36 -11.06
CA LEU A 161 -17.56 -7.60 -11.13
C LEU A 161 -18.30 -6.93 -9.96
N GLU A 162 -17.80 -7.03 -8.73
CA GLU A 162 -18.43 -6.46 -7.54
C GLU A 162 -18.45 -4.92 -7.56
N GLU A 163 -17.32 -4.28 -7.92
CA GLU A 163 -17.19 -2.83 -7.85
C GLU A 163 -17.76 -2.10 -9.07
N ALA A 164 -17.68 -2.72 -10.25
CA ALA A 164 -18.01 -2.07 -11.52
C ALA A 164 -19.11 -2.77 -12.33
N CYS A 165 -19.63 -3.92 -11.86
CA CYS A 165 -20.56 -4.76 -12.61
C CYS A 165 -20.04 -5.15 -14.00
N ALA A 166 -18.72 -5.34 -14.11
CA ALA A 166 -18.02 -5.58 -15.36
C ALA A 166 -17.48 -7.01 -15.40
N ASP A 167 -17.95 -7.81 -16.36
CA ASP A 167 -17.39 -9.13 -16.64
C ASP A 167 -16.20 -8.99 -17.61
N VAL A 168 -15.08 -9.64 -17.28
CA VAL A 168 -13.77 -9.35 -17.89
C VAL A 168 -13.02 -10.63 -18.23
N GLU A 169 -12.36 -10.62 -19.38
CA GLU A 169 -11.39 -11.65 -19.74
C GLU A 169 -10.00 -11.23 -19.25
N ILE A 170 -9.36 -12.02 -18.39
CA ILE A 170 -8.00 -11.76 -17.93
C ILE A 170 -7.00 -12.18 -19.01
N LEU A 171 -6.23 -11.23 -19.52
CA LEU A 171 -5.28 -11.45 -20.62
C LEU A 171 -3.87 -11.77 -20.10
N SER A 172 -3.38 -10.98 -19.16
CA SER A 172 -2.02 -11.12 -18.63
C SER A 172 -1.84 -10.37 -17.31
N PRO A 173 -0.79 -10.68 -16.52
CA PRO A 173 -0.27 -9.74 -15.55
C PRO A 173 0.04 -8.39 -16.20
N PHE A 174 -0.20 -7.29 -15.48
CA PHE A 174 0.09 -5.93 -15.94
C PHE A 174 1.17 -5.25 -15.10
N ALA A 175 0.98 -5.18 -13.78
CA ALA A 175 1.94 -4.55 -12.87
C ALA A 175 1.89 -5.16 -11.47
N GLN A 176 3.06 -5.40 -10.87
CA GLN A 176 3.22 -5.65 -9.45
C GLN A 176 3.77 -4.39 -8.79
N LEU A 177 3.03 -3.87 -7.81
CA LEU A 177 3.40 -2.66 -7.07
C LEU A 177 3.70 -2.99 -5.62
N ASP A 178 4.94 -2.73 -5.23
CA ASP A 178 5.43 -2.84 -3.85
C ASP A 178 5.25 -1.49 -3.14
N ILE A 179 4.34 -1.46 -2.16
CA ILE A 179 4.03 -0.23 -1.41
C ILE A 179 4.19 -0.50 0.10
N PRO A 180 5.43 -0.51 0.63
CA PRO A 180 5.68 -0.93 2.03
C PRO A 180 5.03 -0.03 3.08
N LEU A 181 4.79 1.25 2.75
CA LEU A 181 4.37 2.26 3.72
C LEU A 181 2.85 2.32 3.98
N ILE A 182 2.01 1.69 3.16
CA ILE A 182 0.55 1.79 3.32
C ILE A 182 -0.03 0.78 4.32
N GLY A 183 0.71 -0.29 4.66
CA GLY A 183 0.41 -1.20 5.77
C GLY A 183 -1.07 -1.59 5.94
N GLN A 184 -1.75 -1.98 4.83
CA GLN A 184 -3.17 -2.39 4.82
C GLN A 184 -3.44 -3.70 5.57
#